data_AF-A0A972ASQ0-F1
#
_entry.id   AF-A0A972ASQ0-F1
#
_cell.length_a   1.000
_cell.length_b   1.000
_cell.length_c   1.000
_cell.angle_alpha   90.00
_cell.angle_beta   90.00
_cell.angle_gamma   90.00
#
_symmetry.space_group_name_H-M   'P 1'
#
loop_
_entity.id
_entity.type
_entity.pdbx_description
1 polymer ?
#
loop_
_entity_poly.entity_id
_entity_poly.type
_entity_poly.pdbx_seq_one_letter_code
_entity_poly.pdbx_strand_id
1 'polypeptide(L)'
;MSDFSKTVEIIKRLEERMSLSLRVYSSSWYQEKLGMRIYPVKGEEERYLGVWSKDKKLYFADPLFLEPEEEKGKFFFLYPFHFKNYLSLSDYFPDLKPQPAGVKTSLGCGDRLGLVSRAHLEAVKNYPAFPVIAQQSPRELQKMGRTFQDVLLGAVWGVLESENPVPFGADADHLKDEEYLRAGIESGFTMYTLDGSGVADYYILSKSEKELQKIFDSMSQEEKQIFNRYADRTFTVGSGLELGFQRKNFFLFLRFTFQ
;
A
#
# COMPACT_ATOMS: atom_id res chain seq x y z
N MET A 1 14.85 25.56 24.77
CA MET A 1 14.43 25.42 23.36
C MET A 1 13.73 24.07 23.17
N SER A 2 12.63 24.03 22.39
CA SER A 2 11.92 22.77 22.08
C SER A 2 12.77 21.86 21.18
N ASP A 3 12.54 20.55 21.22
CA ASP A 3 13.24 19.60 20.33
C ASP A 3 13.00 19.98 18.85
N PHE A 4 11.82 20.49 18.48
CA PHE A 4 11.51 20.94 17.11
C PHE A 4 12.34 22.16 16.69
N SER A 5 12.36 23.22 17.51
CA SER A 5 13.12 24.44 17.20
C SER A 5 14.61 24.12 17.04
N LYS A 6 15.13 23.19 17.85
CA LYS A 6 16.52 22.74 17.75
C LYS A 6 16.76 21.89 16.50
N THR A 7 15.83 21.01 16.13
CA THR A 7 15.89 20.30 14.84
C THR A 7 15.97 21.29 13.68
N VAL A 8 15.14 22.34 13.66
CA VAL A 8 15.16 23.37 12.61
C VAL A 8 16.51 24.08 12.54
N GLU A 9 17.12 24.41 13.69
CA GLU A 9 18.45 25.03 13.74
C GLU A 9 19.54 24.11 13.18
N ILE A 10 19.55 22.84 13.61
CA ILE A 10 20.50 21.83 13.11
C ILE A 10 20.36 21.65 11.60
N ILE A 11 19.12 21.52 11.12
CA ILE A 11 18.85 21.27 9.70
C ILE A 11 19.25 22.47 8.84
N LYS A 12 19.05 23.71 9.29
CA LYS A 12 19.55 24.90 8.59
C LYS A 12 21.07 24.89 8.41
N ARG A 13 21.83 24.45 9.42
CA ARG A 13 23.29 24.28 9.28
C ARG A 13 23.65 23.18 8.29
N LEU A 14 22.82 22.14 8.19
CA LEU A 14 23.02 21.04 7.24
C LEU A 14 22.67 21.42 5.81
N GLU A 15 21.68 22.30 5.59
CA GLU A 15 21.37 22.84 4.26
C GLU A 15 22.60 23.45 3.60
N GLU A 16 23.31 24.31 4.34
CA GLU A 16 24.55 24.95 3.87
C GLU A 16 25.66 23.93 3.59
N ARG A 17 25.85 22.97 4.51
CA ARG A 17 26.92 21.96 4.39
C ARG A 17 26.67 20.97 3.26
N MET A 18 25.41 20.58 3.04
CA MET A 18 25.03 19.58 2.04
C MET A 18 24.67 20.21 0.69
N SER A 19 24.55 21.54 0.61
CA SER A 19 24.02 22.25 -0.56
C SER A 19 22.64 21.73 -0.98
N LEU A 20 21.76 21.53 0.01
CA LEU A 20 20.39 21.04 -0.18
C LEU A 20 19.40 22.03 0.42
N SER A 21 18.20 22.11 -0.17
CA SER A 21 17.03 22.76 0.44
C SER A 21 16.27 21.72 1.27
N LEU A 22 16.16 21.92 2.59
CA LEU A 22 15.58 20.97 3.54
C LEU A 22 14.46 21.60 4.36
N ARG A 23 13.28 20.99 4.29
CA ARG A 23 12.12 21.37 5.11
C ARG A 23 11.89 20.39 6.24
N VAL A 24 11.87 20.91 7.47
CA VAL A 24 11.46 20.14 8.67
C VAL A 24 9.94 20.25 8.86
N TYR A 25 9.27 19.12 9.06
CA TYR A 25 7.86 19.09 9.42
C TYR A 25 7.70 19.15 10.94
N SER A 26 6.67 19.88 11.40
CA SER A 26 6.31 19.99 12.83
C SER A 26 5.70 18.70 13.38
N SER A 27 5.15 17.84 12.53
CA SER A 27 4.70 16.51 12.94
C SER A 27 5.86 15.74 13.55
N SER A 28 5.60 15.11 14.69
CA SER A 28 6.63 14.36 15.41
C SER A 28 6.08 13.06 15.96
N TRP A 29 6.92 12.04 15.92
CA TRP A 29 6.58 10.69 16.34
C TRP A 29 7.45 10.32 17.54
N TYR A 30 6.82 9.91 18.64
CA TYR A 30 7.52 9.64 19.90
C TYR A 30 7.35 8.18 20.33
N GLN A 31 8.46 7.51 20.62
CA GLN A 31 8.49 6.16 21.17
C GLN A 31 9.06 6.21 22.59
N GLU A 32 8.18 6.07 23.58
CA GLU A 32 8.49 6.28 24.99
C GLU A 32 9.56 5.32 25.51
N LYS A 33 9.48 4.03 25.15
CA LYS A 33 10.41 3.00 25.64
C LYS A 33 11.87 3.28 25.27
N LEU A 34 12.08 3.93 24.13
CA LEU A 34 13.41 4.28 23.63
C LEU A 34 13.77 5.75 23.93
N GLY A 35 12.81 6.54 24.43
CA GLY A 35 12.96 7.99 24.50
C GLY A 35 13.24 8.62 23.14
N MET A 36 12.82 7.98 22.04
CA MET A 36 13.12 8.36 20.67
C MET A 36 12.06 9.30 20.13
N ARG A 37 12.45 10.42 19.52
CA ARG A 37 11.55 11.33 18.80
C ARG A 37 12.01 11.52 17.37
N ILE A 38 11.08 11.43 16.42
CA ILE A 38 11.36 11.55 14.99
C ILE A 38 10.64 12.78 14.43
N TYR A 39 11.34 13.54 13.60
CA TYR A 39 10.82 14.61 12.77
C TYR A 39 11.07 14.28 11.29
N PRO A 40 10.05 14.30 10.43
CA PRO A 40 10.24 14.17 8.99
C PRO A 40 10.99 15.39 8.45
N VAL A 41 11.99 15.14 7.61
CA VAL A 41 12.76 16.18 6.91
C VAL A 41 12.72 15.88 5.41
N LYS A 42 12.25 16.83 4.60
CA LYS A 42 12.11 16.67 3.15
C LYS A 42 13.12 17.54 2.41
N GLY A 43 13.91 16.92 1.54
CA GLY A 43 14.69 17.59 0.50
C GLY A 43 13.90 17.74 -0.80
N GLU A 44 14.57 18.25 -1.83
CA GLU A 44 13.98 18.41 -3.17
C GLU A 44 13.68 17.04 -3.82
N GLU A 45 14.65 16.13 -3.77
CA GLU A 45 14.54 14.77 -4.32
C GLU A 45 14.38 13.73 -3.21
N GLU A 46 15.12 13.89 -2.12
CA GLU A 46 15.28 12.90 -1.06
C GLU A 46 14.48 13.21 0.21
N ARG A 47 14.27 12.18 1.02
CA ARG A 47 13.56 12.26 2.30
C ARG A 47 14.45 11.74 3.42
N TYR A 48 14.29 12.31 4.60
CA TYR A 48 15.14 12.00 5.76
C TYR A 48 14.32 11.93 7.05
N LEU A 49 14.90 11.26 8.04
CA LEU A 49 14.40 11.16 9.40
C LEU A 49 15.37 11.90 10.33
N GLY A 50 14.92 13.00 10.94
CA GLY A 50 15.62 13.65 12.04
C GLY A 50 15.24 12.97 13.36
N VAL A 51 16.20 12.33 14.03
CA VAL A 51 15.94 11.44 15.17
C VAL A 51 16.67 11.95 16.41
N TRP A 52 15.92 12.24 17.46
CA TRP A 52 16.45 12.48 18.80
C TRP A 52 16.40 11.20 19.63
N SER A 53 17.50 10.84 20.28
CA SER A 53 17.61 9.72 21.23
C SER A 53 18.33 10.14 22.51
N LYS A 54 18.11 9.40 23.61
CA LYS A 54 18.84 9.53 24.89
C LYS A 54 20.20 8.81 24.88
N ASP A 55 20.45 7.99 23.88
CA ASP A 55 21.69 7.25 23.72
C ASP A 55 22.31 7.48 22.33
N LYS A 56 23.58 7.08 22.20
CA LYS A 56 24.31 7.17 20.93
C LYS A 56 24.07 5.94 20.04
N LYS A 57 23.01 5.15 20.30
CA LYS A 57 22.72 3.94 19.54
C LYS A 57 22.22 4.31 18.15
N LEU A 58 22.68 3.57 17.14
CA LEU A 58 22.14 3.68 15.79
C LEU A 58 20.88 2.82 15.68
N TYR A 59 19.72 3.46 15.46
CA TYR A 59 18.44 2.78 15.25
C TYR A 59 18.16 2.46 13.79
N PHE A 60 18.77 3.23 12.88
CA PHE A 60 18.57 3.15 11.44
C PHE A 60 19.93 3.03 10.74
N ALA A 61 19.91 2.51 9.52
CA ALA A 61 21.11 2.35 8.70
C ALA A 61 21.55 3.69 8.10
N ASP A 62 22.86 3.77 7.83
CA ASP A 62 23.49 4.82 7.04
C ASP A 62 23.26 6.25 7.58
N PRO A 63 23.64 6.53 8.85
CA PRO A 63 23.52 7.87 9.42
C PRO A 63 24.35 8.88 8.61
N LEU A 64 23.71 9.96 8.17
CA LEU A 64 24.34 11.05 7.43
C LEU A 64 24.94 12.10 8.36
N PHE A 65 24.37 12.23 9.56
CA PHE A 65 24.80 13.23 10.53
C PHE A 65 24.53 12.78 11.97
N LEU A 66 25.35 13.29 12.89
CA LEU A 66 25.21 13.13 14.33
C LEU A 66 25.65 14.41 15.04
N GLU A 67 24.83 14.91 15.95
CA GLU A 67 25.15 16.01 16.84
C GLU A 67 24.73 15.71 18.29
N PRO A 68 25.65 15.75 19.27
CA PRO A 68 25.30 15.64 20.68
C PRO A 68 24.68 16.95 21.21
N GLU A 69 23.64 16.82 22.04
CA GLU A 69 23.14 17.87 22.93
C GLU A 69 23.64 17.58 24.34
N GLU A 70 24.87 18.02 24.63
CA GLU A 70 25.57 17.72 25.89
C GLU A 70 24.79 18.20 27.12
N GLU A 71 24.13 19.36 27.04
CA GLU A 71 23.32 19.94 28.13
C GLU A 71 22.16 19.04 28.58
N LYS A 72 21.63 18.19 27.69
CA LYS A 72 20.50 17.29 27.99
C LYS A 72 20.84 15.81 27.85
N GLY A 73 22.09 15.47 27.55
CA GLY A 73 22.52 14.10 27.27
C GLY A 73 21.71 13.43 26.15
N LYS A 74 21.30 14.19 25.13
CA LYS A 74 20.59 13.66 23.95
C LYS A 74 21.49 13.68 22.72
N PHE A 75 21.13 12.90 21.72
CA PHE A 75 21.82 12.85 20.43
C PHE A 75 20.81 13.07 19.32
N PHE A 76 21.14 13.96 18.38
CA PHE A 76 20.42 14.12 17.13
C PHE A 76 21.13 13.35 16.02
N PHE A 77 20.36 12.62 15.22
CA PHE A 77 20.83 11.93 14.03
C PHE A 77 19.99 12.33 12.82
N LEU A 78 20.61 12.36 11.64
CA LEU A 78 19.90 12.43 10.37
C LEU A 78 20.11 11.12 9.60
N TYR A 79 19.03 10.46 9.20
CA TYR A 79 19.04 9.23 8.43
C TYR A 79 18.30 9.40 7.11
N PRO A 80 18.71 8.70 6.03
CA PRO A 80 17.93 8.64 4.80
C PRO A 80 16.63 7.84 5.03
N PHE A 81 15.56 8.24 4.34
CA PHE A 81 14.28 7.54 4.35
C PHE A 81 14.15 6.66 3.09
N HIS A 82 14.62 5.42 3.22
CA HIS A 82 14.50 4.37 2.21
C HIS A 82 13.89 3.10 2.81
N PHE A 83 13.56 2.11 1.99
CA PHE A 83 12.80 0.92 2.39
C PHE A 83 13.40 0.18 3.61
N LYS A 84 14.73 -0.03 3.62
CA LYS A 84 15.42 -0.65 4.77
C LYS A 84 15.21 0.11 6.09
N ASN A 85 15.25 1.45 6.08
CA ASN A 85 15.01 2.26 7.29
C ASN A 85 13.53 2.33 7.63
N TYR A 86 12.64 2.29 6.65
CA TYR A 86 11.21 2.14 6.87
C TYR A 86 10.88 0.83 7.61
N LEU A 87 11.50 -0.30 7.27
CA LEU A 87 11.26 -1.57 7.97
C LEU A 87 11.54 -1.42 9.47
N SER A 88 12.73 -0.95 9.84
CA SER A 88 13.08 -0.68 11.25
C SER A 88 12.15 0.36 11.90
N LEU A 89 11.81 1.42 11.16
CA LEU A 89 10.92 2.48 11.65
C LEU A 89 9.54 1.92 11.99
N SER A 90 9.00 1.07 11.12
CA SER A 90 7.69 0.46 11.26
C SER A 90 7.62 -0.55 12.42
N ASP A 91 8.76 -1.11 12.85
CA ASP A 91 8.82 -1.95 14.05
C ASP A 91 8.70 -1.12 15.34
N TYR A 92 9.18 0.13 15.32
CA TYR A 92 9.02 1.06 16.44
C TYR A 92 7.68 1.80 16.42
N PHE A 93 7.09 1.98 15.24
CA PHE A 93 5.81 2.68 15.03
C PHE A 93 4.89 1.83 14.16
N PRO A 94 4.16 0.86 14.75
CA PRO A 94 3.27 -0.03 14.00
C PRO A 94 2.17 0.70 13.21
N ASP A 95 1.79 1.91 13.61
CA ASP A 95 0.82 2.75 12.90
C ASP A 95 1.28 3.21 11.50
N LEU A 96 2.59 3.09 11.22
CA LEU A 96 3.15 3.33 9.89
C LEU A 96 3.02 2.11 8.96
N LYS A 97 2.62 0.95 9.47
CA LYS A 97 2.37 -0.24 8.64
C LYS A 97 0.96 -0.14 8.02
N PRO A 98 0.81 -0.45 6.72
CA PRO A 98 -0.51 -0.58 6.13
C PRO A 98 -1.30 -1.69 6.85
N GLN A 99 -2.62 -1.55 6.90
CA GLN A 99 -3.53 -2.47 7.55
C GLN A 99 -4.62 -2.93 6.56
N PRO A 100 -5.11 -4.17 6.65
CA PRO A 100 -6.24 -4.61 5.86
C PRO A 100 -7.49 -3.80 6.23
N ALA A 101 -8.25 -3.37 5.22
CA ALA A 101 -9.53 -2.69 5.43
C ALA A 101 -10.57 -3.59 6.13
N GLY A 102 -10.46 -4.90 5.94
CA GLY A 102 -11.44 -5.88 6.41
C GLY A 102 -12.78 -5.67 5.70
N VAL A 103 -13.87 -5.58 6.47
CA VAL A 103 -15.24 -5.36 5.95
C VAL A 103 -15.64 -3.88 5.93
N LYS A 104 -14.73 -2.96 6.26
CA LYS A 104 -15.02 -1.52 6.26
C LYS A 104 -15.21 -1.03 4.82
N THR A 105 -16.10 -0.06 4.61
CA THR A 105 -16.10 0.73 3.40
C THR A 105 -14.72 1.36 3.22
N SER A 106 -14.09 1.15 2.07
CA SER A 106 -12.75 1.66 1.76
C SER A 106 -12.76 2.54 0.51
N LEU A 107 -11.76 3.40 0.39
CA LEU A 107 -11.53 4.22 -0.81
C LEU A 107 -10.09 4.07 -1.28
N GLY A 108 -9.93 3.65 -2.53
CA GLY A 108 -8.66 3.64 -3.25
C GLY A 108 -8.19 5.05 -3.58
N CYS A 109 -6.96 5.39 -3.19
CA CYS A 109 -6.39 6.74 -3.36
C CYS A 109 -5.01 6.65 -4.03
N GLY A 110 -4.97 6.07 -5.23
CA GLY A 110 -3.73 5.86 -5.98
C GLY A 110 -2.95 7.14 -6.27
N ASP A 111 -1.64 7.09 -6.02
CA ASP A 111 -0.72 8.23 -6.15
C ASP A 111 0.49 7.84 -7.01
N ARG A 112 0.37 8.12 -8.32
CA ARG A 112 1.42 7.84 -9.30
C ARG A 112 2.71 8.63 -9.07
N LEU A 113 2.63 9.75 -8.35
CA LEU A 113 3.76 10.65 -8.10
C LEU A 113 4.43 10.39 -6.74
N GLY A 114 3.70 9.82 -5.77
CA GLY A 114 4.16 9.60 -4.41
C GLY A 114 4.26 10.90 -3.59
N LEU A 115 3.46 11.92 -3.93
CA LEU A 115 3.54 13.28 -3.37
C LEU A 115 2.26 13.75 -2.67
N VAL A 116 1.12 13.09 -2.88
CA VAL A 116 -0.21 13.61 -2.48
C VAL A 116 -0.91 12.77 -1.42
N SER A 117 -0.26 11.72 -0.90
CA SER A 117 -0.82 10.82 0.11
C SER A 117 -1.33 11.54 1.38
N ARG A 118 -0.65 12.61 1.84
CA ARG A 118 -1.15 13.47 2.93
C ARG A 118 -2.49 14.13 2.56
N ALA A 119 -2.60 14.67 1.36
CA ALA A 119 -3.84 15.31 0.90
C ALA A 119 -4.99 14.29 0.79
N HIS A 120 -4.69 13.06 0.37
CA HIS A 120 -5.67 11.96 0.39
C HIS A 120 -6.16 11.67 1.82
N LEU A 121 -5.26 11.54 2.79
CA LEU A 121 -5.63 11.33 4.20
C LEU A 121 -6.49 12.47 4.74
N GLU A 122 -6.11 13.72 4.47
CA GLU A 122 -6.85 14.92 4.90
C GLU A 122 -8.25 15.02 4.27
N ALA A 123 -8.42 14.54 3.04
CA ALA A 123 -9.72 14.48 2.39
C ALA A 123 -10.59 13.36 2.97
N VAL A 124 -10.04 12.14 3.08
CA VAL A 124 -10.78 10.93 3.46
C VAL A 124 -11.21 10.95 4.93
N LYS A 125 -10.46 11.57 5.83
CA LYS A 125 -10.79 11.61 7.28
C LYS A 125 -12.17 12.20 7.60
N ASN A 126 -12.77 12.95 6.67
CA ASN A 126 -14.10 13.54 6.83
C ASN A 126 -15.25 12.60 6.44
N TYR A 127 -14.93 11.38 5.99
CA TYR A 127 -15.89 10.38 5.52
C TYR A 127 -15.72 9.06 6.29
N PRO A 128 -16.78 8.25 6.43
CA PRO A 128 -16.70 6.93 7.04
C PRO A 128 -16.08 5.90 6.08
N ALA A 129 -14.88 6.20 5.57
CA ALA A 129 -14.16 5.37 4.61
C ALA A 129 -12.72 5.12 5.07
N PHE A 130 -12.28 3.86 4.96
CA PHE A 130 -10.90 3.46 5.22
C PHE A 130 -10.02 3.81 4.01
N PRO A 131 -8.98 4.65 4.17
CA PRO A 131 -8.16 5.11 3.05
C PRO A 131 -7.15 4.04 2.62
N VAL A 132 -7.12 3.70 1.33
CA VAL A 132 -6.08 2.85 0.72
C VAL A 132 -5.16 3.75 -0.11
N ILE A 133 -4.17 4.35 0.55
CA ILE A 133 -3.33 5.41 -0.04
C ILE A 133 -2.09 4.89 -0.77
N ALA A 134 -1.69 3.64 -0.51
CA ALA A 134 -0.65 2.96 -1.30
C ALA A 134 -1.34 2.07 -2.34
N GLN A 135 -1.67 2.62 -3.51
CA GLN A 135 -2.33 1.86 -4.57
C GLN A 135 -1.72 2.20 -5.92
N GLN A 136 -1.20 1.19 -6.62
CA GLN A 136 -0.84 1.25 -8.03
C GLN A 136 -0.88 -0.15 -8.64
N SER A 137 -1.11 -0.21 -9.95
CA SER A 137 -1.02 -1.42 -10.76
C SER A 137 0.39 -1.62 -11.35
N PRO A 138 0.78 -2.86 -11.73
CA PRO A 138 2.02 -3.13 -12.44
C PRO A 138 2.24 -2.27 -13.69
N ARG A 139 1.17 -1.99 -14.44
CA ARG A 139 1.21 -1.11 -15.61
C ARG A 139 1.63 0.31 -15.25
N GLU A 140 1.17 0.82 -14.11
CA GLU A 140 1.53 2.16 -13.65
C GLU A 140 2.93 2.19 -13.08
N LEU A 141 3.35 1.16 -12.34
CA LEU A 141 4.72 1.01 -11.86
C LEU A 141 5.74 1.11 -12.99
N GLN A 142 5.56 0.31 -14.05
CA GLN A 142 6.42 0.32 -15.23
C GLN A 142 6.47 1.70 -15.90
N LYS A 143 5.31 2.36 -16.07
CA LYS A 143 5.23 3.68 -16.70
C LYS A 143 5.92 4.77 -15.90
N MET A 144 5.89 4.68 -14.57
CA MET A 144 6.48 5.67 -13.68
C MET A 144 7.93 5.33 -13.30
N GLY A 145 8.44 4.16 -13.70
CA GLY A 145 9.75 3.68 -13.26
C GLY A 145 9.83 3.45 -11.75
N ARG A 146 8.72 3.01 -11.14
CA ARG A 146 8.57 2.83 -9.69
C ARG A 146 8.37 1.35 -9.34
N THR A 147 8.65 1.01 -8.09
CA THR A 147 8.38 -0.29 -7.48
C THR A 147 7.27 -0.17 -6.45
N PHE A 148 6.71 -1.31 -6.01
CA PHE A 148 5.76 -1.31 -4.89
C PHE A 148 6.35 -0.72 -3.59
N GLN A 149 7.66 -0.87 -3.36
CA GLN A 149 8.35 -0.23 -2.24
C GLN A 149 8.27 1.30 -2.35
N ASP A 150 8.48 1.86 -3.54
CA ASP A 150 8.37 3.31 -3.77
C ASP A 150 6.94 3.82 -3.53
N VAL A 151 5.94 3.02 -3.88
CA VAL A 151 4.52 3.34 -3.61
C VAL A 151 4.27 3.40 -2.12
N LEU A 152 4.72 2.38 -1.38
CA LEU A 152 4.54 2.33 0.06
C LEU A 152 5.30 3.45 0.77
N LEU A 153 6.55 3.74 0.38
CA LEU A 153 7.32 4.85 0.93
C LEU A 153 6.66 6.20 0.67
N GLY A 154 6.02 6.38 -0.50
CA GLY A 154 5.19 7.55 -0.80
C GLY A 154 4.03 7.72 0.18
N ALA A 155 3.27 6.65 0.40
CA ALA A 155 2.17 6.61 1.34
C ALA A 155 2.62 6.88 2.79
N VAL A 156 3.61 6.15 3.27
CA VAL A 156 4.17 6.28 4.62
C VAL A 156 4.73 7.68 4.85
N TRP A 157 5.35 8.28 3.83
CA TRP A 157 5.78 9.67 3.95
C TRP A 157 4.60 10.61 4.19
N GLY A 158 3.51 10.45 3.45
CA GLY A 158 2.26 11.19 3.66
C GLY A 158 1.71 11.05 5.08
N VAL A 159 1.82 9.86 5.67
CA VAL A 159 1.45 9.59 7.06
C VAL A 159 2.40 10.30 8.03
N LEU A 160 3.72 10.22 7.81
CA LEU A 160 4.74 10.84 8.65
C LEU A 160 4.59 12.37 8.73
N GLU A 161 4.31 13.04 7.61
CA GLU A 161 4.11 14.48 7.57
C GLU A 161 2.73 14.95 8.06
N SER A 162 1.83 14.02 8.38
CA SER A 162 0.50 14.30 8.94
C SER A 162 0.57 14.47 10.47
N GLU A 163 -0.22 15.39 11.03
CA GLU A 163 -0.25 15.64 12.48
C GLU A 163 -1.15 14.66 13.24
N ASN A 164 -2.23 14.21 12.59
CA ASN A 164 -3.20 13.24 13.15
C ASN A 164 -3.40 12.11 12.13
N PRO A 165 -2.39 11.24 11.95
CA PRO A 165 -2.47 10.14 11.00
C PRO A 165 -3.58 9.16 11.39
N VAL A 166 -4.30 8.68 10.39
CA VAL A 166 -5.30 7.61 10.53
C VAL A 166 -4.75 6.32 9.93
N PRO A 167 -5.24 5.13 10.36
CA PRO A 167 -4.89 3.87 9.71
C PRO A 167 -5.17 3.89 8.21
N PHE A 168 -4.30 3.25 7.44
CA PHE A 168 -4.38 3.22 5.98
C PHE A 168 -4.09 1.82 5.42
N GLY A 169 -4.51 1.57 4.19
CA GLY A 169 -4.24 0.33 3.45
C GLY A 169 -3.27 0.49 2.29
N ALA A 170 -2.77 -0.65 1.83
CA ALA A 170 -1.97 -0.78 0.62
C ALA A 170 -2.56 -1.85 -0.31
N ASP A 171 -2.90 -1.48 -1.55
CA ASP A 171 -3.49 -2.33 -2.59
C ASP A 171 -2.56 -2.49 -3.80
N ALA A 172 -2.15 -3.73 -4.04
CA ALA A 172 -1.41 -4.12 -5.23
C ALA A 172 -2.47 -4.39 -6.31
N ASP A 173 -2.71 -3.36 -7.11
CA ASP A 173 -3.88 -3.28 -7.98
C ASP A 173 -3.66 -4.04 -9.30
N HIS A 174 -4.73 -4.58 -9.89
CA HIS A 174 -4.73 -5.23 -11.21
C HIS A 174 -3.58 -6.25 -11.46
N LEU A 175 -3.33 -7.14 -10.51
CA LEU A 175 -2.30 -8.17 -10.60
C LEU A 175 -2.70 -9.29 -11.57
N LYS A 176 -1.81 -9.61 -12.51
CA LYS A 176 -1.94 -10.76 -13.43
C LYS A 176 -0.80 -11.75 -13.25
N ASP A 177 0.40 -11.25 -13.00
CA ASP A 177 1.62 -12.05 -12.90
C ASP A 177 2.00 -12.33 -11.44
N GLU A 178 2.48 -13.55 -11.18
CA GLU A 178 2.92 -13.98 -9.85
C GLU A 178 4.11 -13.17 -9.33
N GLU A 179 4.98 -12.68 -10.23
CA GLU A 179 6.11 -11.82 -9.87
C GLU A 179 5.64 -10.55 -9.16
N TYR A 180 4.63 -9.86 -9.71
CA TYR A 180 4.08 -8.65 -9.11
C TYR A 180 3.34 -8.95 -7.80
N LEU A 181 2.68 -10.11 -7.70
CA LEU A 181 2.10 -10.56 -6.43
C LEU A 181 3.18 -10.73 -5.36
N ARG A 182 4.28 -11.41 -5.67
CA ARG A 182 5.42 -11.58 -4.75
C ARG A 182 6.04 -10.24 -4.36
N ALA A 183 6.27 -9.35 -5.32
CA ALA A 183 6.81 -8.02 -5.07
C ALA A 183 5.90 -7.18 -4.16
N GLY A 184 4.56 -7.28 -4.32
CA GLY A 184 3.59 -6.65 -3.43
C GLY A 184 3.67 -7.20 -2.00
N ILE A 185 3.73 -8.53 -1.85
CA ILE A 185 3.85 -9.21 -0.54
C ILE A 185 5.14 -8.79 0.17
N GLU A 186 6.27 -8.86 -0.51
CA GLU A 186 7.58 -8.50 0.04
C GLU A 186 7.67 -7.01 0.40
N SER A 187 6.92 -6.17 -0.31
CA SER A 187 6.82 -4.74 0.01
C SER A 187 5.92 -4.46 1.22
N GLY A 188 5.10 -5.43 1.65
CA GLY A 188 4.20 -5.30 2.81
C GLY A 188 2.79 -4.83 2.46
N PHE A 189 2.31 -5.07 1.23
CA PHE A 189 0.93 -4.74 0.84
C PHE A 189 -0.10 -5.60 1.60
N THR A 190 -1.31 -5.06 1.78
CA THR A 190 -2.37 -5.68 2.60
C THR A 190 -3.64 -6.04 1.83
N MET A 191 -3.71 -5.62 0.58
CA MET A 191 -4.80 -5.88 -0.35
C MET A 191 -4.20 -6.23 -1.71
N TYR A 192 -4.81 -7.19 -2.39
CA TYR A 192 -4.32 -7.75 -3.65
C TYR A 192 -5.50 -7.90 -4.60
N THR A 193 -5.49 -7.11 -5.67
CA THR A 193 -6.56 -7.14 -6.68
C THR A 193 -6.13 -8.04 -7.83
N LEU A 194 -6.58 -9.29 -7.81
CA LEU A 194 -6.27 -10.28 -8.85
C LEU A 194 -7.16 -10.07 -10.09
N ASP A 195 -6.56 -9.71 -11.21
CA ASP A 195 -7.25 -9.42 -12.45
C ASP A 195 -7.38 -10.67 -13.33
N GLY A 196 -8.52 -11.35 -13.20
CA GLY A 196 -8.89 -12.51 -14.00
C GLY A 196 -9.32 -12.20 -15.45
N SER A 197 -9.31 -10.94 -15.89
CA SER A 197 -9.78 -10.58 -17.24
C SER A 197 -8.97 -11.23 -18.37
N GLY A 198 -7.70 -11.56 -18.12
CA GLY A 198 -6.82 -12.22 -19.10
C GLY A 198 -7.10 -13.71 -19.30
N VAL A 199 -7.77 -14.36 -18.34
CA VAL A 199 -8.08 -15.80 -18.36
C VAL A 199 -9.57 -16.08 -18.62
N ALA A 200 -10.38 -15.04 -18.77
CA ALA A 200 -11.79 -15.19 -19.11
C ALA A 200 -11.96 -15.44 -20.62
N ASP A 201 -12.62 -16.54 -20.99
CA ASP A 201 -12.95 -16.84 -22.38
C ASP A 201 -14.26 -16.16 -22.78
N TYR A 202 -14.17 -14.92 -23.25
CA TYR A 202 -15.33 -14.16 -23.69
C TYR A 202 -15.92 -14.66 -25.02
N TYR A 203 -15.20 -15.46 -25.81
CA TYR A 203 -15.72 -16.00 -27.07
C TYR A 203 -16.86 -16.98 -26.85
N ILE A 204 -17.00 -17.56 -25.65
CA ILE A 204 -18.11 -18.43 -25.29
C ILE A 204 -19.47 -17.72 -25.45
N LEU A 205 -19.49 -16.38 -25.27
CA LEU A 205 -20.70 -15.57 -25.34
C LEU A 205 -21.27 -15.47 -26.77
N SER A 206 -20.48 -15.77 -27.81
CA SER A 206 -20.92 -15.73 -29.21
C SER A 206 -21.19 -17.11 -29.80
N LYS A 207 -21.06 -18.19 -29.01
CA LYS A 207 -21.21 -19.57 -29.50
C LYS A 207 -22.67 -19.97 -29.63
N SER A 208 -22.95 -20.77 -30.66
CA SER A 208 -24.22 -21.45 -30.83
C SER A 208 -24.41 -22.57 -29.80
N GLU A 209 -25.65 -22.96 -29.52
CA GLU A 209 -25.96 -24.08 -28.60
C GLU A 209 -25.21 -25.37 -28.95
N LYS A 210 -25.07 -25.66 -30.25
CA LYS A 210 -24.34 -26.84 -30.73
C LYS A 210 -22.84 -26.77 -30.42
N GLU A 211 -22.24 -25.59 -30.51
CA GLU A 211 -20.84 -25.40 -30.13
C GLU A 211 -20.66 -25.47 -28.61
N LEU A 212 -21.58 -24.88 -27.85
CA LEU A 212 -21.59 -24.97 -26.39
C LEU A 212 -21.68 -26.42 -25.91
N GLN A 213 -22.56 -27.24 -26.51
CA GLN A 213 -22.65 -28.67 -26.18
C GLN A 213 -21.34 -29.40 -26.45
N LYS A 214 -20.66 -29.13 -27.57
CA LYS A 214 -19.34 -29.73 -27.84
C LYS A 214 -18.30 -29.34 -26.80
N ILE A 215 -18.31 -28.08 -26.37
CA ILE A 215 -17.42 -27.61 -25.29
C ILE A 215 -17.73 -28.41 -24.02
N PHE A 216 -19.01 -28.58 -23.66
CA PHE A 216 -19.41 -29.38 -22.50
C PHE A 216 -18.87 -30.80 -22.56
N ASP A 217 -19.07 -31.46 -23.71
CA ASP A 217 -18.70 -32.85 -23.87
C ASP A 217 -17.19 -33.04 -23.70
N SER A 218 -16.40 -32.02 -24.09
CA SER A 218 -14.94 -31.98 -23.92
C SER A 218 -14.45 -31.63 -22.50
N MET A 219 -15.33 -31.13 -21.62
CA MET A 219 -14.97 -30.78 -20.23
C MET A 219 -14.53 -32.01 -19.43
N SER A 220 -13.66 -31.79 -18.45
CA SER A 220 -13.26 -32.78 -17.45
C SER A 220 -14.44 -33.22 -16.59
N GLN A 221 -14.27 -34.29 -15.83
CA GLN A 221 -15.32 -34.74 -14.90
C GLN A 221 -15.54 -33.73 -13.77
N GLU A 222 -14.47 -33.10 -13.28
CA GLU A 222 -14.54 -32.07 -12.24
C GLU A 222 -15.32 -30.83 -12.72
N GLU A 223 -15.04 -30.36 -13.94
CA GLU A 223 -15.76 -29.24 -14.56
C GLU A 223 -17.25 -29.56 -14.73
N LYS A 224 -17.57 -30.76 -15.21
CA LYS A 224 -18.96 -31.24 -15.34
C LYS A 224 -19.65 -31.37 -13.98
N GLN A 225 -18.95 -31.77 -12.93
CA GLN A 225 -19.50 -31.83 -11.58
C GLN A 225 -19.83 -30.43 -11.05
N ILE A 226 -18.95 -29.45 -11.25
CA ILE A 226 -19.21 -28.04 -10.90
C ILE A 226 -20.43 -27.54 -11.68
N PHE A 227 -20.50 -27.79 -13.00
CA PHE A 227 -21.67 -27.43 -13.81
C PHE A 227 -22.97 -28.03 -13.25
N ASN A 228 -22.99 -29.35 -13.04
CA ASN A 228 -24.18 -30.08 -12.57
C ASN A 228 -24.58 -29.71 -11.13
N ARG A 229 -23.68 -29.13 -10.32
CA ARG A 229 -23.99 -28.64 -8.97
C ARG A 229 -24.97 -27.46 -8.99
N TYR A 230 -24.96 -26.65 -10.04
CA TYR A 230 -25.82 -25.45 -10.14
C TYR A 230 -26.89 -25.59 -11.22
N ALA A 231 -26.62 -26.36 -12.28
CA ALA A 231 -27.55 -26.52 -13.40
C ALA A 231 -28.95 -26.95 -12.93
N ASP A 232 -29.96 -26.27 -13.50
CA ASP A 232 -31.39 -26.51 -13.31
C ASP A 232 -31.85 -26.31 -11.84
N ARG A 233 -31.13 -25.46 -11.10
CA ARG A 233 -31.46 -25.04 -9.73
C ARG A 233 -31.72 -23.53 -9.66
N THR A 234 -32.52 -23.15 -8.67
CA THR A 234 -32.76 -21.75 -8.29
C THR A 234 -32.22 -21.53 -6.89
N PHE A 235 -31.52 -20.41 -6.69
CA PHE A 235 -31.00 -20.01 -5.39
C PHE A 235 -31.61 -18.69 -4.97
N THR A 236 -32.02 -18.58 -3.71
CA THR A 236 -32.52 -17.33 -3.14
C THR A 236 -31.39 -16.64 -2.39
N VAL A 237 -31.14 -15.37 -2.70
CA VAL A 237 -30.05 -14.57 -2.14
C VAL A 237 -30.59 -13.29 -1.50
N GLY A 238 -30.01 -12.89 -0.36
CA GLY A 238 -30.40 -11.68 0.34
C GLY A 238 -31.89 -11.66 0.72
N SER A 239 -32.58 -10.57 0.40
CA SER A 239 -33.98 -10.33 0.74
C SER A 239 -34.99 -11.00 -0.21
N GLY A 240 -34.64 -12.12 -0.83
CA GLY A 240 -35.54 -12.89 -1.72
C GLY A 240 -35.23 -12.80 -3.22
N LEU A 241 -34.03 -12.35 -3.62
CA LEU A 241 -33.65 -12.38 -5.04
C LEU A 241 -33.44 -13.82 -5.48
N GLU A 242 -34.21 -14.29 -6.46
CA GLU A 242 -34.05 -15.62 -7.04
C GLU A 242 -33.10 -15.61 -8.25
N LEU A 243 -32.07 -16.45 -8.18
CA LEU A 243 -31.11 -16.69 -9.25
C LEU A 243 -31.33 -18.10 -9.82
N GLY A 244 -31.89 -18.18 -11.02
CA GLY A 244 -32.13 -19.43 -11.74
C GLY A 244 -31.00 -19.79 -12.70
N PHE A 245 -30.41 -20.98 -12.53
CA PHE A 245 -29.31 -21.49 -13.35
C PHE A 245 -29.80 -22.55 -14.36
N GLN A 246 -30.74 -22.17 -15.24
CA GLN A 246 -31.22 -23.08 -16.29
C GLN A 246 -30.05 -23.51 -17.19
N ARG A 247 -29.93 -24.81 -17.46
CA ARG A 247 -28.80 -25.41 -18.18
C ARG A 247 -28.44 -24.70 -19.50
N LYS A 248 -29.45 -24.29 -20.27
CA LYS A 248 -29.29 -23.56 -21.54
C LYS A 248 -28.58 -22.20 -21.41
N ASN A 249 -28.75 -21.52 -20.27
CA ASN A 249 -28.19 -20.18 -20.02
C ASN A 249 -26.93 -20.25 -19.16
N PHE A 250 -26.86 -21.23 -18.26
CA PHE A 250 -25.75 -21.37 -17.32
C PHE A 250 -24.42 -21.72 -17.99
N PHE A 251 -24.50 -22.38 -19.14
CA PHE A 251 -23.33 -22.76 -19.93
C PHE A 251 -22.38 -21.62 -20.25
N LEU A 252 -22.94 -20.43 -20.51
CA LEU A 252 -22.19 -19.23 -20.84
C LEU A 252 -21.34 -18.69 -19.68
N PHE A 253 -21.60 -19.13 -18.44
CA PHE A 253 -20.92 -18.65 -17.24
C PHE A 253 -19.81 -19.59 -16.74
N LEU A 254 -19.59 -20.72 -17.42
CA LEU A 254 -18.65 -21.76 -17.00
C LEU A 254 -17.48 -21.89 -17.97
N ARG A 255 -16.60 -20.89 -17.98
CA ARG A 255 -15.22 -21.10 -18.44
C ARG A 255 -14.23 -20.06 -17.94
N PHE A 256 -13.13 -20.55 -17.39
CA PHE A 256 -11.86 -19.83 -17.28
C PHE A 256 -10.82 -20.65 -18.05
N THR A 257 -10.00 -20.01 -18.87
CA THR A 257 -8.88 -20.65 -19.57
C THR A 257 -7.60 -20.33 -18.84
N PHE A 258 -7.01 -21.34 -18.20
CA PHE A 258 -5.61 -21.26 -17.79
C PHE A 258 -4.77 -21.58 -19.03
N GLN A 259 -3.93 -20.64 -19.45
CA GLN A 259 -2.86 -20.90 -20.44
C GLN A 259 -1.66 -21.53 -19.76
#